data_AF-A0A0V1C3X6-F1
#
_entry.id   AF-A0A0V1C3X6-F1
#
_cell.length_a   1.000
_cell.length_b   1.000
_cell.length_c   1.000
_cell.angle_alpha   90.00
_cell.angle_beta   90.00
_cell.angle_gamma   90.00
#
_symmetry.space_group_name_H-M   'P 1'
#
loop_
_entity.id
_entity.type
_entity.pdbx_description
1 polymer ?
#
loop_
_entity_poly.entity_id
_entity_poly.type
_entity_poly.pdbx_seq_one_letter_code
_entity_poly.pdbx_strand_id
1 'polypeptide(L)'
;LIAGANANAWQNTQDLARLNGHAVAKTLEHVIEANAGNKFIAYNNIPPDILKVKTKSNSKGVLMMNPGDLDEASWIVHTIPGFPKALTGYVFPPAEIQKGHLFICLTIKESEIDAIAMALRIATPLIYHNDIPEDPARPNLKKLVNGESRLTPPLTVTRQISTAAAPGLKVTIYSKGEKSKYAHL
;
A
#
# COMPACT_ATOMS: atom_id res chain seq x y z
N LEU A 1 11.85 7.15 7.50
CA LEU A 1 10.82 7.50 6.49
C LEU A 1 11.21 8.81 5.83
N ILE A 2 11.49 8.81 4.52
CA ILE A 2 12.08 9.98 3.86
C ILE A 2 10.98 10.81 3.19
N ALA A 3 10.85 12.06 3.62
CA ALA A 3 10.09 13.08 2.91
C ALA A 3 10.80 13.41 1.59
N GLY A 4 10.10 13.28 0.47
CA GLY A 4 10.57 13.83 -0.80
C GLY A 4 10.71 15.35 -0.71
N ALA A 5 11.58 15.94 -1.55
CA ALA A 5 11.76 17.38 -1.62
C ALA A 5 10.42 18.12 -1.78
N ASN A 6 10.28 19.28 -1.14
CA ASN A 6 9.12 20.17 -1.25
C ASN A 6 8.88 20.56 -2.72
N ALA A 7 8.07 19.78 -3.44
CA ALA A 7 7.71 20.09 -4.81
C ALA A 7 6.60 21.16 -4.79
N ASN A 8 6.95 22.39 -5.16
CA ASN A 8 5.99 23.50 -5.24
C ASN A 8 5.02 23.40 -6.44
N ALA A 9 5.18 22.39 -7.30
CA ALA A 9 4.36 22.14 -8.48
C ALA A 9 4.53 20.70 -9.00
N TRP A 10 3.60 20.26 -9.85
CA TRP A 10 3.73 19.04 -10.65
C TRP A 10 4.90 19.16 -11.65
N GLN A 11 5.66 18.08 -11.79
CA GLN A 11 6.87 18.04 -12.62
C GLN A 11 6.93 16.71 -13.36
N ASN A 12 7.62 16.69 -14.49
CA ASN A 12 7.97 15.42 -15.14
C ASN A 12 8.89 14.61 -14.23
N THR A 13 8.60 13.32 -14.10
CA THR A 13 9.51 12.39 -13.42
C THR A 13 10.69 12.05 -14.31
N GLN A 14 11.84 11.76 -13.69
CA GLN A 14 12.95 11.07 -14.35
C GLN A 14 12.51 9.68 -14.80
N ASP A 15 13.32 9.08 -15.68
CA ASP A 15 13.12 7.74 -16.23
C ASP A 15 12.85 6.69 -15.12
N LEU A 16 11.63 6.15 -15.11
CA LEU A 16 11.14 5.20 -14.11
C LEU A 16 11.84 3.84 -14.20
N ALA A 17 12.57 3.53 -15.26
CA ALA A 17 13.35 2.30 -15.34
C ALA A 17 14.63 2.36 -14.48
N ARG A 18 15.05 3.55 -14.07
CA ARG A 18 16.25 3.74 -13.25
C ARG A 18 15.94 3.54 -11.76
N LEU A 19 16.87 3.00 -11.00
CA LEU A 19 16.73 2.88 -9.54
C LEU A 19 16.74 4.26 -8.84
N ASN A 20 17.48 5.23 -9.39
CA ASN A 20 17.76 6.49 -8.71
C ASN A 20 17.15 7.69 -9.45
N GLY A 21 16.85 8.75 -8.69
CA GLY A 21 16.45 10.05 -9.24
C GLY A 21 14.94 10.31 -9.27
N HIS A 22 14.12 9.46 -8.66
CA HIS A 22 12.67 9.68 -8.58
C HIS A 22 12.03 9.09 -7.32
N ALA A 23 10.87 9.62 -6.95
CA ALA A 23 10.16 9.27 -5.71
C ALA A 23 9.67 7.81 -5.66
N VAL A 24 9.37 7.18 -6.81
CA VAL A 24 8.82 5.82 -6.85
C VAL A 24 9.80 4.80 -6.24
N ALA A 25 11.02 4.68 -6.79
CA ALA A 25 12.05 3.82 -6.19
C ALA A 25 12.42 4.24 -4.77
N LYS A 26 12.56 5.55 -4.51
CA LYS A 26 13.00 6.03 -3.19
C LYS A 26 12.04 5.65 -2.07
N THR A 27 10.74 5.75 -2.31
CA THR A 27 9.72 5.35 -1.32
C THR A 27 9.63 3.85 -1.12
N LEU A 28 10.19 3.05 -2.03
CA LEU A 28 10.17 1.59 -1.99
C LEU A 28 11.52 0.98 -1.64
N GLU A 29 12.55 1.77 -1.30
CA GLU A 29 13.92 1.28 -1.11
C GLU A 29 14.00 0.11 -0.10
N HIS A 30 13.23 0.17 0.98
CA HIS A 30 13.19 -0.89 2.00
C HIS A 30 12.12 -1.96 1.75
N VAL A 31 11.45 -1.89 0.60
CA VAL A 31 10.50 -2.90 0.09
C VAL A 31 11.18 -3.75 -0.98
N ILE A 32 12.03 -3.15 -1.81
CA ILE A 32 12.81 -3.84 -2.85
C ILE A 32 14.10 -4.45 -2.31
N GLU A 33 14.63 -3.94 -1.21
CA GLU A 33 15.83 -4.42 -0.52
C GLU A 33 15.55 -4.59 0.97
N ALA A 34 16.18 -5.58 1.60
CA ALA A 34 15.94 -5.90 3.00
C ALA A 34 16.47 -4.80 3.93
N ASN A 35 15.65 -4.38 4.89
CA ASN A 35 16.04 -3.47 5.97
C ASN A 35 15.44 -3.98 7.30
N ALA A 36 16.24 -4.01 8.37
CA ALA A 36 15.78 -4.47 9.68
C ALA A 36 14.70 -3.56 10.29
N GLY A 37 14.79 -2.26 10.04
CA GLY A 37 13.83 -1.22 10.47
C GLY A 37 12.64 -1.04 9.53
N ASN A 38 12.39 -1.96 8.58
CA ASN A 38 11.17 -1.92 7.78
C ASN A 38 10.48 -3.29 7.78
N LYS A 39 9.17 -3.26 8.01
CA LYS A 39 8.27 -4.40 7.88
C LYS A 39 7.07 -3.96 7.06
N PHE A 40 6.59 -4.81 6.16
CA PHE A 40 5.56 -4.41 5.21
C PHE A 40 4.65 -5.54 4.75
N ILE A 41 3.45 -5.14 4.31
CA ILE A 41 2.52 -5.93 3.53
C ILE A 41 2.57 -5.39 2.11
N ALA A 42 2.74 -6.27 1.13
CA ALA A 42 2.60 -5.93 -0.27
C ALA A 42 1.42 -6.70 -0.88
N TYR A 43 0.56 -5.98 -1.59
CA TYR A 43 -0.63 -6.54 -2.20
C TYR A 43 -0.83 -6.05 -3.63
N ASN A 44 -1.25 -6.94 -4.52
CA ASN A 44 -1.48 -6.62 -5.92
C ASN A 44 -2.33 -7.74 -6.55
N ASN A 45 -3.33 -7.40 -7.37
CA ASN A 45 -4.12 -8.40 -8.08
C ASN A 45 -3.38 -9.07 -9.25
N ILE A 46 -2.28 -8.46 -9.71
CA ILE A 46 -1.32 -9.02 -10.66
C ILE A 46 0.05 -8.88 -9.99
N PRO A 47 0.39 -9.73 -9.00
CA PRO A 47 1.67 -9.66 -8.31
C PRO A 47 2.84 -9.96 -9.26
N PRO A 48 4.06 -9.45 -8.96
CA PRO A 48 5.27 -9.81 -9.71
C PRO A 48 5.53 -11.31 -9.65
N ASP A 49 6.00 -11.90 -10.75
CA ASP A 49 6.52 -13.28 -10.84
C ASP A 49 5.56 -14.41 -10.40
N ILE A 50 4.30 -14.11 -10.08
CA ILE A 50 3.27 -15.12 -9.75
C ILE A 50 2.21 -15.11 -10.85
N LEU A 51 2.16 -16.20 -11.60
CA LEU A 51 1.24 -16.37 -12.72
C LEU A 51 -0.10 -16.96 -12.27
N LYS A 52 -1.15 -16.71 -13.07
CA LYS A 52 -2.48 -17.34 -12.96
C LYS A 52 -3.22 -17.09 -11.64
N VAL A 53 -2.97 -15.97 -10.97
CA VAL A 53 -3.73 -15.63 -9.76
C VAL A 53 -5.17 -15.25 -10.10
N LYS A 54 -6.12 -15.80 -9.34
CA LYS A 54 -7.53 -15.40 -9.39
C LYS A 54 -7.85 -14.62 -8.13
N THR A 55 -8.15 -13.34 -8.29
CA THR A 55 -8.69 -12.49 -7.23
C THR A 55 -9.85 -11.66 -7.76
N LYS A 56 -10.69 -11.20 -6.85
CA LYS A 56 -11.85 -10.35 -7.15
C LYS A 56 -11.63 -8.89 -6.78
N SER A 57 -10.48 -8.60 -6.18
CA SER A 57 -10.01 -7.26 -5.90
C SER A 57 -9.11 -6.77 -7.03
N ASN A 58 -9.14 -5.47 -7.30
CA ASN A 58 -8.20 -4.80 -8.21
C ASN A 58 -7.17 -3.95 -7.46
N SER A 59 -7.21 -3.97 -6.12
CA SER A 59 -6.36 -3.15 -5.25
C SER A 59 -4.89 -3.54 -5.34
N LYS A 60 -4.02 -2.54 -5.31
CA LYS A 60 -2.56 -2.70 -5.28
C LYS A 60 -1.94 -1.66 -4.36
N GLY A 61 -0.85 -2.01 -3.69
CA GLY A 61 -0.19 -1.12 -2.76
C GLY A 61 0.75 -1.82 -1.80
N VAL A 62 1.33 -1.02 -0.92
CA VAL A 62 2.24 -1.44 0.14
C VAL A 62 1.88 -0.70 1.42
N LEU A 63 1.72 -1.42 2.52
CA LEU A 63 1.62 -0.85 3.86
C LEU A 63 2.89 -1.21 4.61
N MET A 64 3.63 -0.24 5.12
CA MET A 64 4.92 -0.47 5.77
C MET A 64 5.09 0.34 7.04
N MET A 65 5.90 -0.16 7.96
CA MET A 65 6.18 0.44 9.25
C MET A 65 7.59 0.07 9.75
N ASN A 66 8.17 0.93 10.57
CA ASN A 66 9.32 0.59 11.40
C ASN A 66 8.83 0.15 12.80
N PRO A 67 8.99 -1.13 13.19
CA PRO A 67 8.57 -1.58 14.51
C PRO A 67 9.42 -1.03 15.66
N GLY A 68 10.58 -0.43 15.37
CA GLY A 68 11.50 0.15 16.36
C GLY A 68 11.27 1.62 16.66
N ASP A 69 10.53 2.36 15.81
CA ASP A 69 10.38 3.81 15.91
C ASP A 69 8.92 4.24 15.77
N LEU A 70 8.50 5.17 16.64
CA LEU A 70 7.12 5.64 16.67
C LEU A 70 6.77 6.48 15.44
N ASP A 71 5.55 6.26 14.93
CA ASP A 71 4.96 7.01 13.81
C ASP A 71 5.81 7.01 12.52
N GLU A 72 6.62 5.97 12.33
CA GLU A 72 7.39 5.74 11.12
C GLU A 72 6.69 4.72 10.21
N ALA A 73 5.52 5.10 9.68
CA ALA A 73 4.72 4.26 8.80
C ALA A 73 4.34 4.95 7.49
N SER A 74 4.17 4.15 6.44
CA SER A 74 3.72 4.62 5.12
C SER A 74 2.73 3.68 4.48
N TRP A 75 1.79 4.27 3.76
CA TRP A 75 0.86 3.54 2.92
C TRP A 75 0.94 4.03 1.47
N ILE A 76 1.24 3.11 0.57
CA ILE A 76 1.33 3.32 -0.86
C ILE A 76 0.12 2.68 -1.53
N VAL A 77 -0.53 3.43 -2.42
CA VAL A 77 -1.56 2.94 -3.33
C VAL A 77 -1.12 3.21 -4.75
N HIS A 78 -1.21 2.20 -5.62
CA HIS A 78 -0.82 2.36 -7.03
C HIS A 78 -1.69 1.55 -7.98
N THR A 79 -1.53 1.78 -9.29
CA THR A 79 -2.25 1.04 -10.34
C THR A 79 -1.37 0.10 -11.17
N ILE A 80 -0.06 0.08 -10.92
CA ILE A 80 0.95 -0.66 -11.70
C ILE A 80 0.87 -2.19 -11.44
N PRO A 81 0.54 -3.03 -12.44
CA PRO A 81 0.60 -4.49 -12.30
C PRO A 81 2.05 -4.99 -12.31
N GLY A 82 2.31 -6.13 -11.65
CA GLY A 82 3.64 -6.74 -11.59
C GLY A 82 4.65 -5.96 -10.74
N PHE A 83 4.18 -5.13 -9.82
CA PHE A 83 5.01 -4.18 -9.05
C PHE A 83 4.49 -3.99 -7.61
N PRO A 84 5.35 -3.60 -6.65
CA PRO A 84 6.81 -3.74 -6.68
C PRO A 84 7.25 -5.20 -6.57
N LYS A 85 8.52 -5.50 -6.83
CA LYS A 85 9.10 -6.80 -6.49
C LYS A 85 9.64 -6.77 -5.06
N ALA A 86 8.97 -7.48 -4.16
CA ALA A 86 9.36 -7.51 -2.75
C ALA A 86 10.71 -8.21 -2.57
N LEU A 87 11.69 -7.51 -2.01
CA LEU A 87 13.03 -8.01 -1.64
C LEU A 87 13.89 -8.56 -2.80
N THR A 88 13.59 -8.22 -4.06
CA THR A 88 14.36 -8.69 -5.22
C THR A 88 14.88 -7.56 -6.11
N GLY A 89 15.02 -6.35 -5.56
CA GLY A 89 15.50 -5.17 -6.27
C GLY A 89 14.42 -4.45 -7.10
N TYR A 90 14.80 -3.27 -7.59
CA TYR A 90 13.90 -2.40 -8.36
C TYR A 90 13.81 -2.84 -9.81
N VAL A 91 12.59 -3.15 -10.26
CA VAL A 91 12.26 -3.32 -11.67
C VAL A 91 10.90 -2.68 -11.92
N PHE A 92 10.89 -1.54 -12.62
CA PHE A 92 9.64 -1.03 -13.16
C PHE A 92 9.21 -1.92 -14.34
N PRO A 93 7.96 -2.43 -14.39
CA PRO A 93 7.55 -3.37 -15.42
C PRO A 93 7.64 -2.76 -16.82
N PRO A 94 8.44 -3.33 -17.76
CA PRO A 94 8.65 -2.72 -19.07
C PRO A 94 7.36 -2.51 -19.87
N ALA A 95 6.40 -3.43 -19.74
CA ALA A 95 5.09 -3.35 -20.39
C ALA A 95 4.21 -2.19 -19.89
N GLU A 96 4.56 -1.59 -18.75
CA GLU A 96 3.79 -0.52 -18.10
C GLU A 96 4.41 0.87 -18.32
N ILE A 97 5.62 0.97 -18.90
CA ILE A 97 6.30 2.25 -19.16
C ILE A 97 5.49 3.16 -20.10
N GLN A 98 4.81 2.57 -21.09
CA GLN A 98 4.01 3.28 -22.08
C GLN A 98 2.55 3.52 -21.63
N LYS A 99 2.22 3.21 -20.37
CA LYS A 99 0.85 3.28 -19.84
C LYS A 99 0.74 4.32 -18.73
N GLY A 100 -0.44 4.90 -18.60
CA GLY A 100 -0.75 5.84 -17.52
C GLY A 100 -0.99 5.11 -16.19
N HIS A 101 -0.24 5.46 -15.15
CA HIS A 101 -0.40 4.92 -13.81
C HIS A 101 -0.48 5.99 -12.74
N LEU A 102 -1.08 5.64 -11.61
CA LEU A 102 -1.11 6.43 -10.39
C LEU A 102 -0.24 5.77 -9.34
N PHE A 103 0.51 6.57 -8.59
CA PHE A 103 1.30 6.15 -7.45
C PHE A 103 1.20 7.23 -6.36
N ILE A 104 0.62 6.88 -5.22
CA ILE A 104 0.42 7.79 -4.08
C ILE A 104 1.12 7.16 -2.87
N CYS A 105 1.92 7.94 -2.16
CA CYS A 105 2.54 7.55 -0.90
C CYS A 105 2.07 8.50 0.21
N LEU A 106 1.53 7.94 1.29
CA LEU A 106 1.10 8.68 2.47
C LEU A 106 1.96 8.27 3.66
N THR A 107 2.61 9.23 4.30
CA THR A 107 3.18 9.04 5.64
C THR A 107 2.05 9.07 6.66
N ILE A 108 1.88 8.00 7.42
CA ILE A 108 0.76 7.78 8.33
C ILE A 108 1.27 7.57 9.75
N LYS A 109 0.44 7.90 10.74
CA LYS A 109 0.71 7.48 12.12
C LYS A 109 0.48 5.99 12.26
N GLU A 110 1.18 5.35 13.18
CA GLU A 110 0.98 3.92 13.42
C GLU A 110 -0.42 3.60 13.94
N SER A 111 -1.04 4.55 14.66
CA SER A 111 -2.43 4.44 15.12
C SER A 111 -3.44 4.28 13.99
N GLU A 112 -3.11 4.67 12.76
CA GLU A 112 -3.99 4.58 11.59
C GLU A 112 -3.90 3.21 10.89
N ILE A 113 -2.89 2.39 11.21
CA ILE A 113 -2.62 1.11 10.53
C ILE A 113 -3.82 0.17 10.62
N ASP A 114 -4.44 0.04 11.80
CA ASP A 114 -5.58 -0.88 11.97
C ASP A 114 -6.83 -0.41 11.20
N ALA A 115 -7.02 0.91 11.08
CA ALA A 115 -8.11 1.50 10.28
C ALA A 115 -7.90 1.23 8.78
N ILE A 116 -6.67 1.38 8.29
CA ILE A 116 -6.29 1.02 6.91
C ILE A 116 -6.47 -0.48 6.69
N ALA A 117 -6.02 -1.32 7.63
CA ALA A 117 -6.18 -2.76 7.55
C ALA A 117 -7.65 -3.16 7.44
N MET A 118 -8.55 -2.51 8.18
CA MET A 118 -9.99 -2.75 8.02
C MET A 118 -10.49 -2.39 6.61
N ALA A 119 -10.06 -1.26 6.05
CA ALA A 119 -10.43 -0.89 4.68
C ALA A 119 -9.89 -1.91 3.65
N LEU A 120 -8.66 -2.39 3.83
CA LEU A 120 -8.08 -3.43 3.00
C LEU A 120 -8.83 -4.75 3.15
N ARG A 121 -9.24 -5.16 4.35
CA ARG A 121 -10.05 -6.38 4.55
C ARG A 121 -11.32 -6.35 3.71
N ILE A 122 -12.01 -5.21 3.68
CA ILE A 122 -13.22 -5.03 2.85
C ILE A 122 -12.87 -5.15 1.35
N ALA A 123 -11.73 -4.60 0.93
CA ALA A 123 -11.27 -4.69 -0.46
C ALA A 123 -10.76 -6.08 -0.86
N THR A 124 -10.56 -6.99 0.10
CA THR A 124 -10.04 -8.36 -0.08
C THR A 124 -8.87 -8.46 -1.07
N PRO A 125 -7.80 -7.68 -0.90
CA PRO A 125 -6.67 -7.68 -1.83
C PRO A 125 -5.91 -9.01 -1.76
N LEU A 126 -5.21 -9.32 -2.84
CA LEU A 126 -4.25 -10.42 -2.83
C LEU A 126 -2.94 -9.92 -2.21
N ILE A 127 -2.60 -10.43 -1.03
CA ILE A 127 -1.31 -10.19 -0.36
C ILE A 127 -0.31 -11.21 -0.89
N TYR A 128 0.86 -10.75 -1.34
CA TYR A 128 1.94 -11.61 -1.84
C TYR A 128 3.22 -11.52 -1.00
N HIS A 129 3.31 -10.57 -0.07
CA HIS A 129 4.35 -10.48 0.94
C HIS A 129 3.75 -9.91 2.23
N ASN A 130 4.16 -10.45 3.38
CA ASN A 130 3.89 -9.89 4.70
C ASN A 130 5.00 -10.27 5.68
N ASP A 131 5.61 -9.29 6.31
CA ASP A 131 6.48 -9.48 7.47
C ASP A 131 6.20 -8.49 8.62
N ILE A 132 5.04 -7.81 8.62
CA ILE A 132 4.63 -6.98 9.76
C ILE A 132 4.34 -7.89 10.98
N PRO A 133 4.95 -7.64 12.15
CA PRO A 133 4.73 -8.44 13.34
C PRO A 133 3.28 -8.35 13.83
N GLU A 134 2.80 -9.42 14.47
CA GLU A 134 1.50 -9.39 15.13
C GLU A 134 1.49 -8.40 16.30
N ASP A 135 0.40 -7.64 16.40
CA ASP A 135 0.15 -6.71 17.51
C ASP A 135 -1.32 -6.88 17.96
N PRO A 136 -1.58 -7.24 19.24
CA PRO A 136 -2.94 -7.32 19.78
C PRO A 136 -3.74 -6.02 19.64
N ALA A 137 -3.09 -4.86 19.55
CA ALA A 137 -3.73 -3.56 19.32
C ALA A 137 -4.20 -3.38 17.85
N ARG A 138 -3.82 -4.28 16.93
CA ARG A 138 -4.13 -4.21 15.50
C ARG A 138 -4.90 -5.47 15.02
N PRO A 139 -6.09 -5.74 15.57
CA PRO A 139 -6.83 -6.96 15.27
C PRO A 139 -7.29 -7.06 13.80
N ASN A 140 -7.52 -5.94 13.11
CA ASN A 140 -7.85 -5.96 11.68
C ASN A 140 -6.61 -6.28 10.83
N LEU A 141 -5.43 -5.82 11.24
CA LEU A 141 -4.19 -6.19 10.57
C LEU A 141 -3.96 -7.71 10.63
N LYS A 142 -4.12 -8.31 11.82
CA LYS A 142 -4.02 -9.77 12.01
C LYS A 142 -5.00 -10.53 11.10
N LYS A 143 -6.26 -10.10 11.05
CA LYS A 143 -7.28 -10.74 10.19
C LYS A 143 -7.00 -10.55 8.71
N LEU A 144 -6.43 -9.41 8.31
CA LEU A 144 -6.03 -9.14 6.93
C LEU A 144 -4.94 -10.11 6.47
N VAL A 145 -3.86 -10.25 7.24
CA VAL A 145 -2.73 -11.13 6.87
C VAL A 145 -3.09 -12.61 6.88
N ASN A 146 -4.02 -13.01 7.75
CA ASN A 146 -4.56 -14.38 7.78
C ASN A 146 -5.54 -14.69 6.65
N GLY A 147 -5.87 -13.72 5.79
CA GLY A 147 -6.81 -13.91 4.69
C GLY A 147 -8.25 -14.15 5.16
N GLU A 148 -8.62 -13.69 6.36
CA GLU A 148 -9.98 -13.87 6.89
C GLU A 148 -10.98 -13.06 6.05
N SER A 149 -11.68 -13.77 5.17
CA SER A 149 -12.63 -13.21 4.20
C SER A 149 -14.06 -13.08 4.70
N ARG A 150 -14.36 -13.56 5.92
CA ARG A 150 -15.69 -13.45 6.52
C ARG A 150 -15.95 -12.01 6.95
N LEU A 151 -16.55 -11.24 6.05
CA LEU A 151 -17.04 -9.90 6.32
C LEU A 151 -18.54 -9.97 6.60
N THR A 152 -18.94 -9.52 7.79
CA THR A 152 -20.35 -9.24 8.06
C THR A 152 -20.72 -7.90 7.43
N PRO A 153 -21.92 -7.77 6.82
CA PRO A 153 -22.38 -6.47 6.31
C PRO A 153 -22.26 -5.34 7.36
N PRO A 154 -22.00 -4.10 6.93
CA PRO A 154 -21.94 -3.63 5.54
C PRO A 154 -20.65 -4.03 4.80
N LEU A 155 -20.76 -4.34 3.51
CA LEU A 155 -19.62 -4.68 2.62
C LEU A 155 -18.97 -3.43 1.99
N THR A 156 -19.21 -2.28 2.61
CA THR A 156 -18.57 -1.00 2.31
C THR A 156 -18.09 -0.40 3.62
N VAL A 157 -16.97 0.33 3.57
CA VAL A 157 -16.48 1.08 4.71
C VAL A 157 -15.92 2.42 4.26
N THR A 158 -16.24 3.46 5.03
CA THR A 158 -15.59 4.76 4.95
C THR A 158 -14.71 4.93 6.19
N ARG A 159 -13.42 5.20 6.00
CA ARG A 159 -12.48 5.46 7.10
C ARG A 159 -11.83 6.82 6.89
N GLN A 160 -11.65 7.57 7.96
CA GLN A 160 -10.84 8.78 7.96
C GLN A 160 -9.54 8.48 8.69
N ILE A 161 -8.43 8.83 8.08
CA ILE A 161 -7.09 8.74 8.67
C ILE A 161 -6.43 10.12 8.61
N SER A 162 -5.37 10.32 9.39
CA SER A 162 -4.53 11.53 9.31
C SER A 162 -3.09 11.17 8.93
N THR A 163 -2.47 11.98 8.08
CA THR A 163 -1.02 11.86 7.84
C THR A 163 -0.22 12.28 9.08
N ALA A 164 1.02 11.77 9.23
CA ALA A 164 1.78 11.96 10.46
C ALA A 164 2.30 13.40 10.67
N ALA A 165 2.62 14.13 9.59
CA ALA A 165 3.16 15.48 9.68
C ALA A 165 2.08 16.50 10.10
N ALA A 166 2.35 17.34 11.12
CA ALA A 166 1.43 18.38 11.59
C ALA A 166 1.24 19.50 10.54
N PRO A 167 0.02 20.02 10.33
CA PRO A 167 -1.23 19.78 11.08
C PRO A 167 -2.00 18.49 10.74
N GLY A 168 -1.46 17.61 9.91
CA GLY A 168 -2.07 16.36 9.48
C GLY A 168 -3.08 16.57 8.35
N LEU A 169 -2.88 15.91 7.22
CA LEU A 169 -3.87 15.88 6.14
C LEU A 169 -4.91 14.81 6.46
N LYS A 170 -6.19 15.19 6.47
CA LYS A 170 -7.30 14.23 6.59
C LYS A 170 -7.49 13.52 5.25
N VAL A 171 -7.47 12.20 5.28
CA VAL A 171 -7.69 11.34 4.11
C VAL A 171 -8.89 10.46 4.36
N THR A 172 -9.84 10.46 3.43
CA THR A 172 -11.01 9.56 3.48
C THR A 172 -10.77 8.37 2.55
N ILE A 173 -10.86 7.17 3.11
CA ILE A 173 -10.73 5.89 2.42
C ILE A 173 -12.12 5.32 2.22
N TYR A 174 -12.48 5.06 0.97
CA TYR A 174 -13.68 4.33 0.60
C TYR A 174 -13.29 2.95 0.11
N SER A 175 -13.85 1.91 0.73
CA SER A 175 -13.59 0.53 0.34
C SER A 175 -14.89 -0.22 0.13
N LYS A 176 -14.90 -1.10 -0.87
CA LYS A 176 -16.04 -1.95 -1.23
C LYS A 176 -15.58 -3.39 -1.44
N GLY A 177 -16.37 -4.33 -0.95
CA GLY A 177 -16.17 -5.76 -1.19
C GLY A 177 -16.84 -6.22 -2.49
N GLU A 178 -16.50 -7.43 -2.90
CA GLU A 178 -16.99 -8.08 -4.14
C GLU A 178 -18.52 -7.97 -4.32
N LYS A 179 -19.28 -8.26 -3.25
CA LYS A 179 -20.74 -8.34 -3.31
C LYS A 179 -21.42 -7.00 -2.99
N SER A 180 -20.68 -5.90 -2.92
CA SER A 180 -21.27 -4.57 -2.70
C SER A 180 -22.14 -4.18 -3.90
N LYS A 181 -23.41 -3.86 -3.65
CA LYS A 181 -24.40 -3.44 -4.66
C LYS A 181 -24.52 -1.92 -4.79
N TYR A 182 -23.81 -1.15 -3.98
CA TYR A 182 -23.87 0.32 -4.03
C TYR A 182 -22.99 0.83 -5.19
N ALA A 183 -23.64 1.12 -6.32
CA ALA A 183 -23.26 2.22 -7.20
C ALA A 183 -23.69 3.53 -6.52
N HIS A 184 -22.96 4.63 -6.71
CA HIS A 184 -23.09 5.92 -6.01
C HIS A 184 -22.25 6.02 -4.73
N LEU A 185 -20.96 6.30 -4.95
CA LEU A 185 -20.25 7.35 -4.22
C LEU A 185 -20.24 8.59 -5.13
#